data_AF-A0A2D8NMU6-F1
#
_entry.id   AF-A0A2D8NMU6-F1
#
_cell.length_a   1.000
_cell.length_b   1.000
_cell.length_c   1.000
_cell.angle_alpha   90.00
_cell.angle_beta   90.00
_cell.angle_gamma   90.00
#
_symmetry.space_group_name_H-M   'P 1'
#
loop_
_entity.id
_entity.type
_entity.pdbx_description
1 polymer ?
#
loop_
_entity_poly.entity_id
_entity_poly.type
_entity_poly.pdbx_seq_one_letter_code
_entity_poly.pdbx_strand_id
1 'polypeptide(L)'
;MTAHRMLAMAGAVAIGVLTAVQARVNGSLGAALTDGFVAAAVSFGSGLLILVALSAALPAGRRGVVALAHGLRLRTLPVWMLAGGLAGAFSVATQSLTVAVIGVSLFTVGMVAGQAVSALVLDRIGYGPAGVVAVTVSRVVGAAIAVAAVLLSVAGSPVNSVPWWMLLLPFLVGAGIAWQQATNGRLRQRVGSALTATAVNFAGGTVVLLVAAAVHVAIVGAPAAFPVEPWLYIGGACGVAYIFIGAAVVPYTGVLLMGLG
;
A
#
# COMPACT_ATOMS: atom_id res chain seq x y z
N MET A 1 -11.44 -29.34 -8.15
CA MET A 1 -10.81 -28.00 -7.97
C MET A 1 -9.46 -28.20 -7.30
N THR A 2 -8.36 -27.75 -7.91
CA THR A 2 -6.99 -28.12 -7.51
C THR A 2 -6.51 -27.36 -6.27
N ALA A 3 -5.76 -28.02 -5.38
CA ALA A 3 -5.26 -27.49 -4.09
C ALA A 3 -4.58 -26.10 -4.19
N HIS A 4 -3.95 -25.82 -5.34
CA HIS A 4 -3.35 -24.52 -5.66
C HIS A 4 -4.35 -23.35 -5.68
N ARG A 5 -5.57 -23.57 -6.18
CA ARG A 5 -6.63 -22.54 -6.14
C ARG A 5 -7.11 -22.30 -4.71
N MET A 6 -7.17 -23.34 -3.89
CA MET A 6 -7.56 -23.21 -2.48
C MET A 6 -6.48 -22.44 -1.69
N LEU A 7 -5.19 -22.69 -1.94
CA LEU A 7 -4.09 -21.95 -1.33
C LEU A 7 -4.11 -20.47 -1.74
N ALA A 8 -4.34 -20.17 -3.03
CA ALA A 8 -4.44 -18.79 -3.51
C ALA A 8 -5.63 -18.05 -2.89
N MET A 9 -6.78 -18.72 -2.78
CA MET A 9 -7.99 -18.13 -2.20
C MET A 9 -7.84 -17.94 -0.69
N ALA A 10 -7.25 -18.92 0.02
CA ALA A 10 -6.91 -18.79 1.44
C ALA A 10 -5.92 -17.64 1.68
N GLY A 11 -4.91 -17.49 0.82
CA GLY A 11 -3.97 -16.37 0.86
C GLY A 11 -4.65 -15.02 0.63
N ALA A 12 -5.57 -14.92 -0.34
CA ALA A 12 -6.34 -13.70 -0.59
C ALA A 12 -7.25 -13.33 0.60
N VAL A 13 -7.91 -14.32 1.20
CA VAL A 13 -8.73 -14.12 2.42
C VAL A 13 -7.84 -13.67 3.59
N ALA A 14 -6.69 -14.31 3.80
CA ALA A 14 -5.76 -13.93 4.86
C ALA A 14 -5.24 -12.50 4.68
N ILE A 15 -4.93 -12.08 3.45
CA ILE A 15 -4.56 -10.69 3.14
C ILE A 15 -5.72 -9.74 3.47
N GLY A 16 -6.95 -10.10 3.11
CA GLY A 16 -8.14 -9.30 3.44
C GLY A 16 -8.34 -9.12 4.96
N VAL A 17 -8.23 -10.21 5.72
CA VAL A 17 -8.31 -10.19 7.19
C VAL A 17 -7.20 -9.33 7.79
N LEU A 18 -5.94 -9.53 7.38
CA LEU A 18 -4.81 -8.72 7.86
C LEU A 18 -4.96 -7.25 7.53
N THR A 19 -5.49 -6.92 6.35
CA THR A 19 -5.76 -5.53 5.94
C THR A 19 -6.79 -4.88 6.85
N ALA A 20 -7.88 -5.60 7.16
CA ALA A 20 -8.91 -5.11 8.08
C ALA A 20 -8.38 -4.94 9.51
N VAL A 21 -7.61 -5.91 10.01
CA VAL A 21 -6.95 -5.83 11.33
C VAL A 21 -5.99 -4.65 11.39
N GLN A 22 -5.12 -4.49 10.39
CA GLN A 22 -4.19 -3.37 10.31
C GLN A 22 -4.92 -2.02 10.29
N ALA A 23 -5.99 -1.89 9.49
CA ALA A 23 -6.79 -0.67 9.43
C ALA A 23 -7.42 -0.34 10.80
N ARG A 24 -7.93 -1.35 11.52
CA ARG A 24 -8.48 -1.18 12.87
C ARG A 24 -7.41 -0.77 13.88
N VAL A 25 -6.25 -1.43 13.87
CA VAL A 25 -5.13 -1.14 14.78
C VAL A 25 -4.62 0.27 14.55
N ASN A 26 -4.30 0.64 13.30
CA ASN A 26 -3.81 1.98 12.96
C ASN A 26 -4.85 3.06 13.29
N GLY A 27 -6.14 2.81 13.04
CA GLY A 27 -7.20 3.74 13.41
C GLY A 27 -7.36 3.90 14.93
N SER A 28 -7.22 2.81 15.69
CA SER A 28 -7.29 2.85 17.16
C SER A 28 -6.09 3.59 17.76
N LEU A 29 -4.88 3.37 17.24
CA LEU A 29 -3.69 4.10 17.65
C LEU A 29 -3.80 5.59 17.29
N GLY A 30 -4.28 5.92 16.09
CA GLY A 30 -4.53 7.30 15.65
C GLY A 30 -5.53 8.02 16.54
N ALA A 31 -6.61 7.35 16.94
CA ALA A 31 -7.59 7.89 17.87
C ALA A 31 -7.00 8.08 19.28
N ALA A 32 -6.24 7.10 19.79
CA ALA A 32 -5.62 7.18 21.11
C ALA A 32 -4.56 8.29 21.21
N LEU A 33 -3.79 8.50 20.14
CA LEU A 33 -2.79 9.58 20.06
C LEU A 33 -3.39 10.93 19.67
N THR A 34 -4.66 10.96 19.25
CA THR A 34 -5.29 12.12 18.59
C THR A 34 -4.47 12.67 17.41
N ASP A 35 -3.63 11.82 16.81
CA ASP A 35 -2.69 12.19 15.75
C ASP A 35 -2.48 10.99 14.81
N GLY A 36 -3.13 11.05 13.64
CA GLY A 36 -3.02 10.01 12.62
C GLY A 36 -1.64 9.94 11.96
N PHE A 37 -0.90 11.05 11.89
CA PHE A 37 0.43 11.08 11.30
C PHE A 37 1.45 10.40 12.22
N VAL A 38 1.41 10.68 13.52
CA VAL A 38 2.26 10.01 14.52
C VAL A 38 1.92 8.51 14.56
N ALA A 39 0.64 8.13 14.59
CA ALA A 39 0.24 6.72 14.57
C ALA A 39 0.75 5.98 13.32
N ALA A 40 0.66 6.61 12.15
CA ALA A 40 1.19 6.05 10.91
C ALA A 40 2.72 5.97 10.91
N ALA A 41 3.42 6.99 11.44
CA ALA A 41 4.87 6.97 11.58
C ALA A 41 5.35 5.84 12.50
N VAL A 42 4.63 5.59 13.59
CA VAL A 42 4.88 4.45 14.50
C VAL A 42 4.68 3.12 13.77
N SER A 43 3.58 2.98 13.02
CA SER A 43 3.24 1.75 12.28
C SER A 43 4.25 1.46 11.16
N PHE A 44 4.59 2.45 10.34
CA PHE A 44 5.62 2.32 9.30
C PHE A 44 7.02 2.13 9.91
N GLY A 45 7.34 2.86 10.97
CA GLY A 45 8.62 2.74 11.68
C GLY A 45 8.83 1.35 12.27
N SER A 46 7.83 0.78 12.96
CA SER A 46 7.93 -0.58 13.49
C SER A 46 8.02 -1.64 12.39
N GLY A 47 7.25 -1.48 11.30
CA GLY A 47 7.36 -2.34 10.12
C GLY A 47 8.76 -2.27 9.47
N LEU A 48 9.33 -1.07 9.36
CA LEU A 48 10.69 -0.86 8.86
C LEU A 48 11.73 -1.56 9.74
N LEU A 49 11.63 -1.43 11.06
CA LEU A 49 12.54 -2.11 12.00
C LEU A 49 12.49 -3.63 11.81
N ILE A 50 11.29 -4.21 11.69
CA ILE A 50 11.11 -5.63 11.39
C ILE A 50 11.77 -5.99 10.06
N LEU A 51 11.54 -5.21 9.00
CA LEU A 51 12.11 -5.47 7.66
C LEU A 51 13.63 -5.35 7.64
N VAL A 52 14.21 -4.41 8.38
CA VAL A 52 15.66 -4.26 8.54
C VAL A 52 16.23 -5.46 9.29
N ALA A 53 15.60 -5.88 10.40
CA ALA A 53 16.01 -7.07 11.15
C ALA A 53 15.95 -8.34 10.28
N LEU A 54 14.86 -8.54 9.54
CA LEU A 54 14.71 -9.65 8.59
C LEU A 54 15.74 -9.55 7.46
N SER A 55 16.03 -8.35 6.95
CA SER A 55 17.02 -8.16 5.88
C SER A 55 18.43 -8.50 6.36
N ALA A 56 18.73 -8.19 7.62
CA ALA A 56 19.99 -8.56 8.28
C ALA A 56 20.03 -10.05 8.65
N ALA A 57 18.91 -10.69 8.99
CA ALA A 57 18.89 -12.10 9.38
C ALA A 57 18.92 -13.05 8.17
N LEU A 58 18.27 -12.69 7.07
CA LEU A 58 18.07 -13.59 5.93
C LEU A 58 19.12 -13.36 4.81
N PRO A 59 19.74 -14.42 4.25
CA PRO A 59 20.71 -14.29 3.17
C PRO A 59 20.15 -13.59 1.91
N ALA A 60 18.88 -13.83 1.59
CA ALA A 60 18.19 -13.16 0.48
C ALA A 60 18.03 -11.64 0.72
N GLY A 61 17.77 -11.25 1.97
CA GLY A 61 17.69 -9.85 2.39
C GLY A 61 19.03 -9.15 2.24
N ARG A 62 20.10 -9.72 2.80
CA ARG A 62 21.48 -9.18 2.70
C ARG A 62 21.90 -8.98 1.24
N ARG A 63 21.70 -10.00 0.39
CA ARG A 63 22.01 -9.93 -1.04
C ARG A 63 21.21 -8.82 -1.74
N GLY A 64 19.92 -8.69 -1.42
CA GLY A 64 19.08 -7.64 -1.97
C GLY A 64 19.53 -6.23 -1.58
N VAL A 65 19.92 -6.01 -0.32
CA VAL A 65 20.47 -4.73 0.14
C VAL A 65 21.77 -4.38 -0.57
N VAL A 66 22.67 -5.35 -0.74
CA VAL A 66 23.91 -5.15 -1.51
C VAL A 66 23.60 -4.81 -2.97
N ALA A 67 22.65 -5.52 -3.60
CA ALA A 67 22.23 -5.25 -4.98
C ALA A 67 21.62 -3.85 -5.13
N LEU A 68 20.82 -3.40 -4.16
CA LEU A 68 20.28 -2.04 -4.11
C LEU A 68 21.40 -1.00 -4.03
N ALA A 69 22.33 -1.16 -3.09
CA ALA A 69 23.44 -0.24 -2.88
C ALA A 69 24.35 -0.15 -4.13
N HIS A 70 24.66 -1.30 -4.73
CA HIS A 70 25.45 -1.38 -5.95
C HIS A 70 24.71 -0.72 -7.14
N GLY A 71 23.41 -0.99 -7.29
CA GLY A 71 22.59 -0.41 -8.34
C GLY A 71 22.46 1.11 -8.26
N LEU A 72 22.37 1.66 -7.04
CA LEU A 72 22.38 3.11 -6.81
C LEU A 72 23.76 3.72 -7.07
N ARG A 73 24.84 3.08 -6.59
CA ARG A 73 26.21 3.56 -6.78
C ARG A 73 26.62 3.60 -8.25
N LEU A 74 26.24 2.59 -9.01
CA LEU A 74 26.50 2.51 -10.45
C LEU A 74 25.46 3.22 -11.33
N ARG A 75 24.45 3.85 -10.73
CA ARG A 75 23.34 4.52 -11.43
C ARG A 75 22.57 3.62 -12.42
N THR A 76 22.61 2.30 -12.22
CA THR A 76 21.81 1.34 -12.98
C THR A 76 20.39 1.21 -12.43
N LEU A 77 20.18 1.63 -11.17
CA LEU A 77 18.87 1.69 -10.52
C LEU A 77 18.39 3.14 -10.46
N PRO A 78 17.29 3.49 -11.17
CA PRO A 78 16.79 4.86 -11.19
C PRO A 78 16.17 5.22 -9.83
N VAL A 79 16.57 6.36 -9.28
CA VAL A 79 16.20 6.81 -7.92
C VAL A 79 14.70 7.00 -7.72
N TRP A 80 13.93 7.28 -8.77
CA TRP A 80 12.48 7.39 -8.68
C TRP A 80 11.81 6.07 -8.23
N MET A 81 12.47 4.91 -8.43
CA MET A 81 11.93 3.62 -7.94
C MET A 81 11.92 3.54 -6.41
N LEU A 82 12.68 4.40 -5.72
CA LEU A 82 12.67 4.51 -4.26
C LEU A 82 11.46 5.31 -3.76
N ALA A 83 10.79 6.07 -4.63
CA ALA A 83 9.67 6.93 -4.29
C ALA A 83 8.36 6.18 -4.07
N GLY A 84 8.35 4.84 -4.16
CA GLY A 84 7.17 4.02 -3.86
C GLY A 84 6.55 4.38 -2.50
N GLY A 85 7.39 4.69 -1.49
CA GLY A 85 6.95 5.02 -0.13
C GLY A 85 6.03 6.24 -0.05
N LEU A 86 6.14 7.16 -1.02
CA LEU A 86 5.33 8.37 -1.09
C LEU A 86 3.84 8.06 -1.23
N ALA A 87 3.48 7.00 -1.97
CA ALA A 87 2.08 6.63 -2.16
C ALA A 87 1.42 6.17 -0.84
N GLY A 88 2.18 5.48 0.02
CA GLY A 88 1.72 5.08 1.35
C GLY A 88 1.48 6.29 2.25
N ALA A 89 2.45 7.22 2.29
CA ALA A 89 2.30 8.45 3.04
C ALA A 89 1.15 9.33 2.54
N PHE A 90 1.00 9.43 1.21
CA PHE A 90 -0.12 10.13 0.58
C PHE A 90 -1.47 9.49 0.94
N SER A 91 -1.54 8.16 0.99
CA SER A 91 -2.72 7.42 1.43
C SER A 91 -3.11 7.80 2.86
N VAL A 92 -2.16 7.77 3.80
CA VAL A 92 -2.40 8.14 5.20
C VAL A 92 -2.84 9.59 5.36
N ALA A 93 -2.15 10.53 4.69
CA ALA A 93 -2.48 11.94 4.76
C ALA A 93 -3.89 12.20 4.23
N THR A 94 -4.21 11.61 3.08
CA THR A 94 -5.52 11.73 2.45
C THR A 94 -6.60 11.08 3.30
N GLN A 95 -6.33 9.92 3.90
CA GLN A 95 -7.24 9.24 4.79
C GLN A 95 -7.58 10.11 6.00
N SER A 96 -6.58 10.74 6.61
CA SER A 96 -6.75 11.61 7.78
C SER A 96 -7.57 12.87 7.45
N LEU A 97 -7.39 13.44 6.26
CA LEU A 97 -8.12 14.64 5.82
C LEU A 97 -9.56 14.36 5.39
N THR A 98 -9.82 13.21 4.79
CA THR A 98 -11.09 12.98 4.08
C THR A 98 -12.04 12.06 4.82
N VAL A 99 -11.55 11.02 5.53
CA VAL A 99 -12.43 9.99 6.10
C VAL A 99 -13.42 10.54 7.12
N ALA A 100 -13.03 11.53 7.93
CA ALA A 100 -13.94 12.16 8.89
C ALA A 100 -15.09 12.93 8.21
N VAL A 101 -14.89 13.40 6.98
CA VAL A 101 -15.86 14.23 6.24
C VAL A 101 -16.70 13.38 5.27
N ILE A 102 -16.06 12.50 4.50
CA ILE A 102 -16.72 11.73 3.43
C ILE A 102 -17.08 10.30 3.85
N GLY A 103 -16.59 9.84 5.01
CA GLY A 103 -16.81 8.50 5.54
C GLY A 103 -15.86 7.43 4.97
N VAL A 104 -15.66 6.36 5.76
CA VAL A 104 -14.77 5.23 5.42
C VAL A 104 -15.24 4.49 4.17
N SER A 105 -16.55 4.33 4.00
CA SER A 105 -17.14 3.60 2.87
C SER A 105 -16.80 4.28 1.54
N LEU A 106 -17.07 5.58 1.42
CA LEU A 106 -16.83 6.33 0.18
C LEU A 106 -15.33 6.42 -0.13
N PHE A 107 -14.49 6.61 0.90
CA PHE A 107 -13.03 6.55 0.74
C PHE A 107 -12.57 5.20 0.17
N THR A 108 -13.06 4.10 0.73
CA THR A 108 -12.64 2.75 0.34
C THR A 108 -13.06 2.43 -1.08
N VAL A 109 -14.32 2.71 -1.44
CA VAL A 109 -14.84 2.48 -2.79
C VAL A 109 -14.12 3.36 -3.82
N GLY A 110 -13.89 4.64 -3.49
CA GLY A 110 -13.12 5.56 -4.34
C GLY A 110 -11.69 5.11 -4.59
N MET A 111 -11.01 4.66 -3.53
CA MET A 111 -9.67 4.09 -3.61
C MET A 111 -9.63 2.83 -4.47
N VAL A 112 -10.54 1.88 -4.27
CA VAL A 112 -10.61 0.65 -5.07
C VAL A 112 -10.85 0.97 -6.56
N ALA A 113 -11.72 1.93 -6.87
CA ALA A 113 -11.94 2.37 -8.24
C ALA A 113 -10.67 2.97 -8.86
N GLY A 114 -9.97 3.84 -8.12
CA GLY A 114 -8.68 4.40 -8.53
C GLY A 114 -7.62 3.34 -8.79
N GLN A 115 -7.52 2.34 -7.91
CA GLN A 115 -6.63 1.18 -8.08
C GLN A 115 -6.97 0.39 -9.34
N ALA A 116 -8.25 0.07 -9.55
CA ALA A 116 -8.70 -0.75 -10.68
C ALA A 116 -8.43 -0.06 -12.03
N VAL A 117 -8.81 1.21 -12.16
CA VAL A 117 -8.59 2.00 -13.37
C VAL A 117 -7.10 2.19 -13.62
N SER A 118 -6.33 2.61 -12.61
CA SER A 118 -4.90 2.83 -12.76
C SER A 118 -4.14 1.54 -13.09
N ALA A 119 -4.55 0.39 -12.53
CA ALA A 119 -3.92 -0.90 -12.85
C ALA A 119 -4.09 -1.26 -14.33
N LEU A 120 -5.27 -1.01 -14.93
CA LEU A 120 -5.49 -1.23 -16.36
C LEU A 120 -4.60 -0.34 -17.23
N VAL A 121 -4.47 0.94 -16.84
CA VAL A 121 -3.60 1.90 -17.56
C VAL A 121 -2.15 1.45 -17.49
N LEU A 122 -1.65 1.13 -16.29
CA LEU A 122 -0.26 0.69 -16.08
C LEU A 122 0.06 -0.61 -16.83
N ASP A 123 -0.89 -1.52 -16.91
CA ASP A 123 -0.75 -2.77 -17.66
C ASP A 123 -0.73 -2.53 -19.18
N ARG A 124 -1.60 -1.65 -19.68
CA ARG A 124 -1.69 -1.34 -21.11
C ARG A 124 -0.43 -0.65 -21.65
N ILE A 125 0.17 0.24 -20.85
CA ILE A 125 1.43 0.92 -21.19
C ILE A 125 2.67 0.05 -20.88
N GLY A 126 2.48 -1.10 -20.23
CA GLY A 126 3.55 -2.00 -19.86
C GLY A 126 4.51 -1.47 -18.79
N TYR A 127 4.01 -0.62 -17.89
CA TYR A 127 4.83 -0.06 -16.81
C TYR A 127 5.24 -1.12 -15.78
N GLY A 128 4.37 -2.11 -15.56
CA GLY A 128 4.58 -3.17 -14.56
C GLY A 128 5.79 -4.08 -14.85
N PRO A 129 6.20 -4.90 -13.87
CA PRO A 129 7.31 -5.84 -14.00
C PRO A 129 7.12 -6.89 -15.10
N ALA A 130 5.87 -7.21 -15.45
CA ALA A 130 5.51 -8.18 -16.49
C ALA A 130 5.54 -7.59 -17.91
N GLY A 131 5.88 -6.30 -18.07
CA GLY A 131 5.75 -5.60 -19.35
C GLY A 131 4.29 -5.35 -19.73
N VAL A 132 3.99 -5.29 -21.03
CA VAL A 132 2.64 -5.04 -21.54
C VAL A 132 1.76 -6.25 -21.25
N VAL A 133 0.68 -6.04 -20.50
CA VAL A 133 -0.31 -7.08 -20.18
C VAL A 133 -1.62 -6.74 -20.90
N ALA A 134 -2.24 -7.76 -21.51
CA ALA A 134 -3.50 -7.58 -22.23
C ALA A 134 -4.63 -7.13 -21.28
N VAL A 135 -5.33 -6.07 -21.70
CA VAL A 135 -6.53 -5.58 -21.00
C VAL A 135 -7.71 -6.42 -21.45
N THR A 136 -8.14 -7.36 -20.59
CA THR A 136 -9.28 -8.24 -20.89
C THR A 136 -10.61 -7.55 -20.62
N VAL A 137 -11.66 -7.95 -21.35
CA VAL A 137 -13.02 -7.42 -21.18
C VAL A 137 -13.49 -7.54 -19.73
N SER A 138 -13.23 -8.68 -19.07
CA SER A 138 -13.60 -8.87 -17.67
C SER A 138 -12.97 -7.85 -16.73
N ARG A 139 -11.72 -7.44 -16.96
CA ARG A 139 -11.05 -6.42 -16.15
C ARG A 139 -11.60 -5.03 -16.41
N VAL A 140 -11.95 -4.72 -17.65
CA VAL A 140 -12.63 -3.47 -18.02
C VAL A 140 -13.99 -3.38 -17.35
N VAL A 141 -14.79 -4.45 -17.42
CA VAL A 141 -16.09 -4.53 -16.74
C VAL A 141 -15.94 -4.38 -15.23
N GLY A 142 -14.96 -5.06 -14.62
CA GLY A 142 -14.69 -4.92 -13.18
C GLY A 142 -14.31 -3.49 -12.77
N ALA A 143 -13.46 -2.81 -13.55
CA ALA A 143 -13.14 -1.40 -13.32
C ALA A 143 -14.35 -0.48 -13.52
N ALA A 144 -15.18 -0.73 -14.54
CA ALA A 144 -16.41 0.03 -14.79
C ALA A 144 -17.40 -0.11 -13.63
N ILE A 145 -17.57 -1.32 -13.07
CA ILE A 145 -18.39 -1.57 -11.89
C ILE A 145 -17.84 -0.82 -10.68
N ALA A 146 -16.52 -0.82 -10.46
CA ALA A 146 -15.91 -0.07 -9.36
C ALA A 146 -16.18 1.44 -9.49
N VAL A 147 -16.07 2.01 -10.69
CA VAL A 147 -16.40 3.42 -10.95
C VAL A 147 -17.90 3.68 -10.74
N ALA A 148 -18.78 2.81 -11.23
CA ALA A 148 -20.22 2.92 -11.01
C ALA A 148 -20.57 2.87 -9.50
N ALA A 149 -19.90 2.03 -8.72
CA ALA A 149 -20.07 1.95 -7.27
C ALA A 149 -19.69 3.28 -6.58
N VAL A 150 -18.65 3.97 -7.05
CA VAL A 150 -18.30 5.32 -6.56
C VAL A 150 -19.42 6.31 -6.87
N LEU A 151 -19.90 6.34 -8.12
CA LEU A 151 -20.96 7.26 -8.55
C LEU A 151 -22.26 7.05 -7.75
N LEU A 152 -22.64 5.79 -7.52
CA LEU A 152 -23.78 5.43 -6.68
C LEU A 152 -23.56 5.84 -5.21
N SER A 153 -22.34 5.63 -4.68
CA SER A 153 -22.01 6.01 -3.30
C SER A 153 -22.06 7.53 -3.09
N VAL A 154 -21.64 8.31 -4.09
CA VAL A 154 -21.74 9.78 -4.07
C VAL A 154 -23.19 10.23 -4.18
N ALA A 155 -23.99 9.63 -5.07
CA ALA A 155 -25.40 9.99 -5.27
C ALA A 155 -26.27 9.72 -4.03
N GLY A 156 -25.96 8.67 -3.26
CA GLY A 156 -26.70 8.32 -2.03
C GLY A 156 -26.24 9.04 -0.76
N SER A 157 -25.18 9.85 -0.82
CA SER A 157 -24.60 10.50 0.36
C SER A 157 -24.89 12.02 0.35
N PRO A 158 -25.05 12.68 1.50
CA PRO A 158 -25.20 14.13 1.59
C PRO A 158 -23.85 14.84 1.36
N VAL A 159 -23.16 14.55 0.26
CA VAL A 159 -21.83 15.08 -0.10
C VAL A 159 -21.90 16.28 -1.04
N ASN A 160 -23.10 16.82 -1.31
CA ASN A 160 -23.29 18.01 -2.15
C ASN A 160 -22.59 19.27 -1.58
N SER A 161 -22.35 19.29 -0.26
CA SER A 161 -21.59 20.34 0.43
C SER A 161 -20.10 20.04 0.57
N VAL A 162 -19.66 18.84 0.18
CA VAL A 162 -18.25 18.43 0.25
C VAL A 162 -17.50 18.95 -0.98
N PRO A 163 -16.35 19.60 -0.82
CA PRO A 163 -15.53 20.02 -1.95
C PRO A 163 -15.14 18.85 -2.86
N TRP A 164 -15.32 19.01 -4.17
CA TRP A 164 -15.06 17.95 -5.16
C TRP A 164 -13.64 17.36 -5.09
N TRP A 165 -12.65 18.15 -4.68
CA TRP A 165 -11.26 17.69 -4.55
C TRP A 165 -11.12 16.62 -3.46
N MET A 166 -11.93 16.69 -2.37
CA MET A 166 -11.96 15.65 -1.33
C MET A 166 -12.54 14.33 -1.85
N LEU A 167 -13.43 14.41 -2.83
CA LEU A 167 -14.01 13.23 -3.50
C LEU A 167 -13.03 12.60 -4.50
N LEU A 168 -12.16 13.40 -5.11
CA LEU A 168 -11.13 12.94 -6.05
C LEU A 168 -9.96 12.28 -5.33
N LEU A 169 -9.63 12.75 -4.14
CA LEU A 169 -8.48 12.32 -3.35
C LEU A 169 -8.40 10.80 -3.11
N PRO A 170 -9.46 10.09 -2.69
CA PRO A 170 -9.44 8.63 -2.57
C PRO A 170 -9.08 7.91 -3.87
N PHE A 171 -9.60 8.40 -5.01
CA PHE A 171 -9.27 7.84 -6.32
C PHE A 171 -7.77 7.99 -6.63
N LEU A 172 -7.19 9.17 -6.34
CA LEU A 172 -5.76 9.41 -6.51
C LEU A 172 -4.90 8.54 -5.58
N VAL A 173 -5.36 8.30 -4.34
CA VAL A 173 -4.72 7.34 -3.43
C VAL A 173 -4.69 5.97 -4.07
N GLY A 174 -5.81 5.54 -4.65
CA GLY A 174 -5.89 4.27 -5.35
C GLY A 174 -4.92 4.16 -6.53
N ALA A 175 -4.84 5.21 -7.36
CA ALA A 175 -3.88 5.27 -8.45
C ALA A 175 -2.43 5.23 -7.95
N GLY A 176 -2.12 5.96 -6.86
CA GLY A 176 -0.82 5.94 -6.19
C GLY A 176 -0.44 4.56 -5.68
N ILE A 177 -1.39 3.82 -5.07
CA ILE A 177 -1.14 2.45 -4.59
C ILE A 177 -0.90 1.50 -5.78
N ALA A 178 -1.64 1.63 -6.88
CA ALA A 178 -1.39 0.83 -8.10
C ALA A 178 0.01 1.10 -8.66
N TRP A 179 0.42 2.37 -8.74
CA TRP A 179 1.76 2.76 -9.16
C TRP A 179 2.85 2.25 -8.22
N GLN A 180 2.63 2.34 -6.90
CA GLN A 180 3.54 1.81 -5.89
C GLN A 180 3.74 0.29 -6.04
N GLN A 181 2.65 -0.47 -6.22
CA GLN A 181 2.72 -1.92 -6.41
C GLN A 181 3.51 -2.30 -7.67
N ALA A 182 3.25 -1.62 -8.79
CA ALA A 182 4.00 -1.85 -10.03
C ALA A 182 5.49 -1.47 -9.88
N THR A 183 5.78 -0.35 -9.22
CA THR A 183 7.16 0.12 -8.95
C THR A 183 7.91 -0.85 -8.04
N ASN A 184 7.28 -1.33 -6.96
CA ASN A 184 7.85 -2.34 -6.07
C ASN A 184 8.12 -3.65 -6.81
N GLY A 185 7.25 -4.04 -7.75
CA GLY A 185 7.46 -5.18 -8.64
C GLY A 185 8.72 -5.03 -9.50
N ARG A 186 8.92 -3.87 -10.13
CA ARG A 186 10.13 -3.57 -10.92
C ARG A 186 11.38 -3.54 -10.05
N LEU A 187 11.30 -2.91 -8.88
CA LEU A 187 12.41 -2.83 -7.93
C LEU A 187 12.81 -4.24 -7.48
N ARG A 188 11.84 -5.10 -7.13
CA ARG A 188 12.06 -6.51 -6.79
C ARG A 188 12.79 -7.27 -7.90
N GLN A 189 12.43 -7.08 -9.17
CA GLN A 189 13.13 -7.72 -10.29
C GLN A 189 14.60 -7.27 -10.40
N ARG A 190 14.89 -6.00 -10.13
CA ARG A 190 16.25 -5.45 -10.21
C ARG A 190 17.14 -5.86 -9.04
N VAL A 191 16.59 -5.92 -7.82
CA VAL A 191 17.35 -6.23 -6.59
C VAL A 191 17.28 -7.70 -6.18
N GLY A 192 16.42 -8.50 -6.83
CA GLY A 192 16.26 -9.93 -6.55
C GLY A 192 15.64 -10.26 -5.20
N SER A 193 15.03 -9.28 -4.51
CA SER A 193 14.52 -9.44 -3.14
C SER A 193 13.25 -8.63 -2.94
N ALA A 194 12.14 -9.33 -2.69
CA ALA A 194 10.87 -8.70 -2.30
C ALA A 194 11.01 -7.97 -0.97
N LEU A 195 11.72 -8.57 -0.02
CA LEU A 195 12.02 -7.99 1.29
C LEU A 195 12.73 -6.63 1.16
N THR A 196 13.75 -6.53 0.30
CA THR A 196 14.45 -5.26 0.07
C THR A 196 13.56 -4.22 -0.60
N ALA A 197 12.78 -4.60 -1.61
CA ALA A 197 11.85 -3.67 -2.25
C ALA A 197 10.81 -3.11 -1.25
N THR A 198 10.30 -3.97 -0.37
CA THR A 198 9.39 -3.57 0.71
C THR A 198 10.08 -2.69 1.73
N ALA A 199 11.31 -3.00 2.13
CA ALA A 199 12.09 -2.18 3.07
C ALA A 199 12.32 -0.77 2.53
N VAL A 200 12.62 -0.63 1.23
CA VAL A 200 12.74 0.69 0.56
C VAL A 200 11.42 1.46 0.62
N ASN A 201 10.30 0.78 0.34
CA ASN A 201 8.98 1.39 0.38
C ASN A 201 8.61 1.89 1.80
N PHE A 202 8.85 1.04 2.81
CA PHE A 202 8.66 1.40 4.21
C PHE A 202 9.60 2.53 4.63
N ALA A 203 10.87 2.51 4.24
CA ALA A 203 11.82 3.57 4.55
C ALA A 203 11.38 4.93 3.97
N GLY A 204 11.01 4.96 2.69
CA GLY A 204 10.48 6.17 2.07
C GLY A 204 9.20 6.67 2.74
N GLY A 205 8.27 5.75 3.06
CA GLY A 205 7.04 6.08 3.77
C GLY A 205 7.30 6.62 5.18
N THR A 206 8.18 5.98 5.96
CA THR A 206 8.58 6.40 7.30
C THR A 206 9.18 7.80 7.27
N VAL A 207 10.08 8.11 6.34
CA VAL A 207 10.69 9.46 6.23
C VAL A 207 9.63 10.52 6.01
N VAL A 208 8.72 10.32 5.06
CA VAL A 208 7.65 11.29 4.75
C VAL A 208 6.69 11.43 5.92
N LEU A 209 6.30 10.32 6.56
CA LEU A 209 5.39 10.32 7.69
C LEU A 209 6.01 10.96 8.93
N LEU A 210 7.31 10.78 9.17
CA LEU A 210 8.03 11.47 10.24
C LEU A 210 8.06 12.97 10.01
N VAL A 211 8.29 13.43 8.77
CA VAL A 211 8.21 14.85 8.43
C VAL A 211 6.79 15.39 8.63
N ALA A 212 5.78 14.67 8.15
CA ALA A 212 4.38 15.08 8.31
C ALA A 212 3.98 15.12 9.80
N ALA A 213 4.37 14.12 10.58
CA ALA A 213 4.15 14.08 12.03
C ALA A 213 4.88 15.22 12.73
N ALA A 214 6.14 15.50 12.40
CA ALA A 214 6.90 16.60 12.98
C ALA A 214 6.25 17.96 12.70
N VAL A 215 5.78 18.19 11.46
CA VAL A 215 5.06 19.41 11.08
C VAL A 215 3.74 19.53 11.85
N HIS A 216 2.96 18.44 11.93
CA HIS A 216 1.69 18.44 12.67
C HIS A 216 1.92 18.73 14.16
N VAL A 217 2.88 18.04 14.78
CA VAL A 217 3.26 18.24 16.18
C VAL A 217 3.75 19.66 16.44
N ALA A 218 4.50 20.27 15.50
CA ALA A 218 4.96 21.65 15.65
C ALA A 218 3.83 22.69 15.60
N ILE A 219 2.71 22.38 14.93
CA ILE A 219 1.56 23.28 14.76
C ILE A 219 0.51 23.05 15.87
N VAL A 220 0.20 21.79 16.15
CA VAL A 220 -0.94 21.38 16.99
C VAL A 220 -0.52 20.98 18.40
N GLY A 221 0.75 20.59 18.58
CA GLY A 221 1.29 20.05 19.83
C GLY A 221 1.50 18.54 19.79
N ALA A 222 2.37 18.05 20.68
CA ALA A 222 2.66 16.62 20.77
C ALA A 222 1.52 15.85 21.47
N PRO A 223 1.30 14.57 21.13
CA PRO A 223 0.39 13.71 21.89
C PRO A 223 0.74 13.70 23.38
N ALA A 224 -0.28 13.82 24.24
CA ALA A 224 -0.07 13.94 25.69
C ALA A 224 0.57 12.69 26.31
N ALA A 225 0.21 11.50 25.81
CA ALA A 225 0.80 10.24 26.23
C ALA A 225 0.71 9.21 25.10
N PHE A 226 1.67 8.28 25.08
CA PHE A 226 1.59 7.10 24.24
C PHE A 226 0.77 6.02 24.97
N PRO A 227 -0.16 5.35 24.28
CA PRO A 227 -0.96 4.29 24.88
C PRO A 227 -0.07 3.10 25.27
N VAL A 228 -0.36 2.46 26.39
CA VAL A 228 0.46 1.37 26.95
C VAL A 228 0.12 0.01 26.34
N GLU A 229 -1.03 -0.10 25.69
CA GLU A 229 -1.56 -1.34 25.17
C GLU A 229 -0.71 -1.86 23.99
N PRO A 230 0.00 -3.00 24.14
CA PRO A 230 0.97 -3.44 23.12
C PRO A 230 0.34 -3.76 21.76
N TRP A 231 -0.93 -4.16 21.74
CA TRP A 231 -1.65 -4.51 20.52
C TRP A 231 -1.85 -3.30 19.58
N LEU A 232 -1.75 -2.07 20.07
CA LEU A 232 -1.84 -0.87 19.22
C LEU A 232 -0.60 -0.70 18.31
N TYR A 233 0.50 -1.37 18.62
CA TYR A 233 1.77 -1.24 17.92
C TYR A 233 2.03 -2.35 16.88
N ILE A 234 1.12 -3.31 16.75
CA ILE A 234 1.28 -4.45 15.81
C ILE A 234 1.00 -4.08 14.35
N GLY A 235 0.54 -2.85 14.08
CA GLY A 235 0.17 -2.40 12.73
C GLY A 235 1.30 -2.62 11.72
N GLY A 236 2.55 -2.28 12.10
CA GLY A 236 3.72 -2.52 11.25
C GLY A 236 3.99 -3.99 11.00
N ALA A 237 3.81 -4.85 12.00
CA ALA A 237 3.95 -6.31 11.85
C ALA A 237 2.89 -6.91 10.92
N CYS A 238 1.63 -6.46 11.03
CA CYS A 238 0.57 -6.82 10.08
C CYS A 238 0.92 -6.38 8.65
N GLY A 239 1.48 -5.18 8.51
CA GLY A 239 2.02 -4.63 7.26
C GLY A 239 3.06 -5.54 6.61
N VAL A 240 4.04 -5.97 7.40
CA VAL A 240 5.07 -6.90 6.93
C VAL A 240 4.45 -8.25 6.55
N ALA A 241 3.58 -8.81 7.39
CA ALA A 241 2.96 -10.10 7.17
C ALA A 241 2.15 -10.17 5.87
N TYR A 242 1.31 -9.17 5.58
CA TYR A 242 0.49 -9.21 4.35
C TYR A 242 1.37 -9.17 3.09
N ILE A 243 2.48 -8.45 3.10
CA ILE A 243 3.37 -8.35 1.93
C ILE A 243 4.09 -9.67 1.68
N PHE A 244 4.51 -10.36 2.73
CA PHE A 244 5.12 -11.69 2.60
C PHE A 244 4.11 -12.74 2.14
N ILE A 245 2.89 -12.73 2.67
CA ILE A 245 1.81 -13.62 2.20
C ILE A 245 1.50 -13.32 0.73
N GLY A 246 1.35 -12.05 0.36
CA GLY A 246 1.17 -11.64 -1.04
C GLY A 246 2.31 -12.15 -1.94
N ALA A 247 3.56 -11.95 -1.52
CA ALA A 247 4.73 -12.41 -2.27
C ALA A 247 4.81 -13.94 -2.39
N ALA A 248 4.33 -14.69 -1.39
CA ALA A 248 4.27 -16.15 -1.38
C ALA A 248 3.11 -16.69 -2.24
N VAL A 249 2.00 -15.95 -2.35
CA VAL A 249 0.82 -16.34 -3.13
C VAL A 249 0.99 -16.05 -4.63
N VAL A 250 1.72 -14.99 -4.99
CA VAL A 250 1.94 -14.54 -6.39
C VAL A 250 2.42 -15.63 -7.36
N PRO A 251 3.39 -16.51 -7.01
CA PRO A 251 3.80 -17.61 -7.90
C PRO A 251 2.66 -18.57 -8.24
N TYR A 252 1.72 -18.78 -7.32
CA TYR A 252 0.59 -19.70 -7.51
C TYR A 252 -0.58 -19.06 -8.28
N THR A 253 -0.70 -17.73 -8.22
CA THR A 253 -1.71 -16.98 -9.00
C THR A 253 -1.21 -16.59 -10.40
N GLY A 254 0.11 -16.46 -10.61
CA GLY A 254 0.71 -15.84 -11.79
C GLY A 254 1.52 -16.74 -12.73
N VAL A 255 1.71 -18.04 -12.46
CA VAL A 255 2.50 -18.93 -13.34
C VAL A 255 1.63 -19.84 -14.24
N LEU A 256 0.32 -19.98 -13.97
CA LEU A 256 -0.57 -20.87 -14.75
C LEU A 256 -1.55 -20.17 -15.70
N LEU A 257 -1.66 -18.83 -15.68
CA LEU A 257 -2.52 -18.09 -16.61
C LEU A 257 -1.80 -17.58 -17.88
N MET A 258 -0.48 -17.80 -17.99
CA MET A 258 0.28 -17.60 -19.24
C MET A 258 0.67 -18.92 -19.93
N GLY A 259 -0.02 -20.02 -19.59
CA GLY A 259 0.09 -21.29 -20.31
C GLY A 259 -1.18 -21.71 -21.05
N LEU A 260 -2.34 -21.16 -20.67
CA LEU A 260 -3.65 -21.46 -21.28
C LEU A 260 -4.56 -20.24 -21.09
N GLY A 261 -4.56 -19.34 -22.07
CA GLY A 261 -5.42 -18.15 -22.13
C GLY A 261 -5.14 -17.36 -23.39
#